data_AF-A0A5D0VCY4-F1
#
_entry.id   AF-A0A5D0VCY4-F1
#
_cell.length_a   1.000
_cell.length_b   1.000
_cell.length_c   1.000
_cell.angle_alpha   90.00
_cell.angle_beta   90.00
_cell.angle_gamma   90.00
#
_symmetry.space_group_name_H-M   'P 1'
#
loop_
_entity.id
_entity.type
_entity.pdbx_description
1 polymer ?
#
loop_
_entity_poly.entity_id
_entity_poly.type
_entity_poly.pdbx_seq_one_letter_code
_entity_poly.pdbx_strand_id
1 'polypeptide(L)'
;MSNKPFIYQAPFPMGKDNTEYYLLTSDYVSVADFDGETILKVEPEALTLLAQQAFHDASFMLRPAHQKQVAAILHDPEASENDKYVALQFLRNSEIAAKGVLPTCQD
;
A
#
# COMPACT_ATOMS: atom_id res chain seq x y z
N MET A 1 43.07 -25.69 -3.95
CA MET A 1 41.79 -25.11 -3.50
C MET A 1 41.30 -24.17 -4.59
N SER A 2 40.00 -24.10 -4.86
CA SER A 2 39.46 -23.21 -5.90
C SER A 2 39.73 -21.74 -5.51
N ASN A 3 40.50 -21.00 -6.31
CA ASN A 3 40.85 -19.58 -6.07
C ASN A 3 39.71 -18.61 -6.44
N LYS A 4 38.46 -19.06 -6.45
CA LYS A 4 37.33 -18.18 -6.79
C LYS A 4 36.95 -17.35 -5.55
N PRO A 5 36.89 -16.01 -5.66
CA PRO A 5 36.43 -15.17 -4.57
C PRO A 5 34.96 -15.44 -4.25
N PHE A 6 34.60 -15.40 -2.97
CA PHE A 6 33.20 -15.43 -2.55
C PHE A 6 32.52 -14.11 -2.93
N ILE A 7 31.36 -14.21 -3.57
CA ILE A 7 30.52 -13.06 -3.92
C ILE A 7 29.16 -13.31 -3.27
N TYR A 8 28.82 -12.50 -2.28
CA TYR A 8 27.50 -12.52 -1.68
C TYR A 8 26.46 -11.95 -2.67
N GLN A 9 25.34 -12.64 -2.80
CA GLN A 9 24.17 -12.19 -3.54
C GLN A 9 22.96 -12.26 -2.62
N ALA A 10 22.25 -11.16 -2.46
CA ALA A 10 21.00 -11.15 -1.71
C ALA A 10 19.95 -12.02 -2.44
N PRO A 11 19.18 -12.84 -1.70
CA PRO A 11 18.19 -13.75 -2.29
C PRO A 11 17.01 -13.01 -2.95
N PHE A 12 16.70 -11.80 -2.48
CA PHE A 12 15.57 -11.01 -2.94
C PHE A 12 16.04 -9.61 -3.39
N PRO A 13 16.51 -9.46 -4.63
CA PRO A 13 16.81 -8.13 -5.17
C PRO A 13 15.50 -7.33 -5.31
N MET A 14 15.50 -6.11 -4.77
CA MET A 14 14.33 -5.24 -4.82
C MET A 14 14.23 -4.56 -6.20
N GLY A 15 13.00 -4.45 -6.70
CA GLY A 15 12.69 -3.68 -7.90
C GLY A 15 12.57 -2.18 -7.62
N LYS A 16 12.21 -1.41 -8.65
CA LYS A 16 11.88 0.02 -8.49
C LYS A 16 10.58 0.17 -7.70
N ASP A 17 10.58 1.06 -6.71
CA ASP A 17 9.35 1.50 -6.06
C ASP A 17 8.68 2.59 -6.89
N ASN A 18 7.44 2.34 -7.32
CA ASN A 18 6.60 3.31 -8.04
C ASN A 18 5.39 3.72 -7.20
N THR A 19 5.40 3.44 -5.89
CA THR A 19 4.31 3.77 -4.97
C THR A 19 4.33 5.26 -4.68
N GLU A 20 3.16 5.89 -4.74
CA GLU A 20 2.97 7.27 -4.30
C GLU A 20 2.72 7.27 -2.78
N TYR A 21 3.44 8.13 -2.06
CA TYR A 21 3.30 8.30 -0.61
C TYR A 21 2.81 9.71 -0.31
N TYR A 22 1.97 9.83 0.72
CA TYR A 22 1.63 11.11 1.31
C TYR A 22 2.27 11.23 2.70
N LEU A 23 2.60 12.46 3.09
CA LEU A 23 3.15 12.73 4.41
C LEU A 23 2.03 12.70 5.45
N LEU A 24 2.08 11.75 6.39
CA LEU A 24 1.13 11.67 7.50
C LEU A 24 1.48 12.68 8.61
N THR A 25 2.74 12.73 9.02
CA THR A 25 3.26 13.67 10.03
C THR A 25 4.80 13.70 9.97
N SER A 26 5.41 14.71 10.59
CA SER A 26 6.85 14.82 10.85
C SER A 26 7.20 14.84 12.36
N ASP A 27 6.22 14.71 13.25
CA ASP A 27 6.40 15.10 14.66
C ASP A 27 7.21 14.10 15.50
N TYR A 28 7.14 12.81 15.17
CA TYR A 28 7.67 11.71 15.99
C TYR A 28 9.04 11.20 15.55
N VAL A 29 9.73 11.98 14.72
CA VAL A 29 11.03 11.62 14.16
C VAL A 29 12.05 12.70 14.49
N SER A 30 13.23 12.25 14.93
CA SER A 30 14.36 13.14 15.15
C SER A 30 15.66 12.45 14.73
N VAL A 31 16.71 13.24 14.59
CA VAL A 31 18.06 12.72 14.31
C VAL A 31 18.92 12.86 15.57
N ALA A 32 19.78 11.88 15.82
CA ALA A 32 20.79 11.93 16.86
C ALA A 32 22.11 11.32 16.35
N ASP A 33 23.23 11.69 16.95
CA ASP A 33 24.54 11.09 16.67
C ASP A 33 24.88 10.01 17.72
N PHE A 34 25.38 8.87 17.25
CA PHE A 34 25.86 7.78 18.09
C PHE A 34 27.13 7.18 17.47
N ASP A 35 28.25 7.19 18.20
CA ASP A 35 29.57 6.74 17.72
C ASP A 35 30.01 7.35 16.37
N GLY A 36 29.63 8.60 16.12
CA GLY A 36 29.93 9.31 14.87
C GLY A 36 29.02 8.96 13.69
N GLU A 37 28.02 8.11 13.91
CA GLU A 37 26.99 7.75 12.93
C GLU A 37 25.68 8.48 13.23
N THR A 38 25.01 8.93 12.17
CA THR A 38 23.69 9.57 12.26
C THR A 38 22.59 8.52 12.40
N ILE A 39 21.82 8.59 13.48
CA ILE A 39 20.72 7.67 13.80
C ILE A 39 19.37 8.39 13.72
N LEU A 40 18.40 7.74 13.09
CA LEU A 40 17.00 8.15 13.11
C LEU A 40 16.33 7.61 14.39
N LYS A 41 15.85 8.51 15.24
CA LYS A 41 15.01 8.18 16.38
C LYS A 41 13.55 8.28 15.96
N VAL A 42 12.79 7.23 16.26
CA VAL A 42 11.34 7.14 15.99
C VAL A 42 10.66 6.88 17.31
N GLU A 43 9.74 7.76 17.70
CA GLU A 43 8.93 7.55 18.91
C GLU A 43 7.90 6.44 18.68
N PRO A 44 7.59 5.58 19.67
CA PRO A 44 6.61 4.50 19.53
C PRO A 44 5.23 4.96 19.03
N GLU A 45 4.83 6.18 19.38
CA GLU A 45 3.60 6.85 18.97
C GLU A 45 3.50 6.97 17.44
N ALA A 46 4.64 7.12 16.74
CA ALA A 46 4.70 7.11 15.28
C ALA A 46 4.16 5.79 14.71
N LEU A 47 4.48 4.66 15.34
CA LEU A 47 4.06 3.33 14.90
C LEU A 47 2.57 3.12 15.15
N THR A 48 2.06 3.61 16.28
CA THR A 48 0.61 3.59 16.58
C THR A 48 -0.17 4.42 15.57
N LEU A 49 0.27 5.66 15.30
CA LEU A 49 -0.38 6.54 14.32
C LEU A 49 -0.34 5.93 12.91
N LEU A 50 0.82 5.44 12.49
CA LEU A 50 1.00 4.84 11.17
C LEU A 50 0.09 3.62 11.00
N ALA A 51 0.05 2.73 11.99
CA ALA A 51 -0.82 1.55 11.94
C ALA A 51 -2.29 1.95 11.90
N GLN A 52 -2.73 2.86 12.75
CA GLN A 52 -4.12 3.32 12.78
C GLN A 52 -4.55 3.90 11.42
N GLN A 53 -3.73 4.78 10.83
CA GLN A 53 -4.03 5.38 9.53
C GLN A 53 -4.00 4.34 8.42
N ALA A 54 -3.00 3.44 8.41
CA ALA A 54 -2.88 2.41 7.39
C ALA A 54 -4.06 1.43 7.40
N PHE A 55 -4.52 1.01 8.59
CA PHE A 55 -5.69 0.14 8.70
C PHE A 55 -6.97 0.85 8.30
N HIS A 56 -7.14 2.12 8.70
CA HIS A 56 -8.26 2.93 8.19
C HIS A 56 -8.25 2.97 6.65
N ASP A 57 -7.14 3.40 6.06
CA ASP A 57 -7.05 3.57 4.61
C ASP A 57 -7.24 2.25 3.86
N ALA A 58 -6.68 1.15 4.36
CA ALA A 58 -6.86 -0.17 3.76
C ALA A 58 -8.31 -0.68 3.83
N SER A 59 -9.06 -0.32 4.87
CA SER A 59 -10.47 -0.70 5.01
C SER A 59 -11.40 0.10 4.09
N PHE A 60 -11.09 1.36 3.79
CA PHE A 60 -11.99 2.26 3.06
C PHE A 60 -11.54 2.59 1.63
N MET A 61 -10.28 2.37 1.29
CA MET A 61 -9.70 2.75 0.00
C MET A 61 -8.94 1.59 -0.65
N LEU A 62 -8.99 1.55 -1.98
CA LEU A 62 -8.25 0.60 -2.81
C LEU A 62 -7.31 1.34 -3.73
N ARG A 63 -6.23 0.66 -4.15
CA ARG A 63 -5.26 1.24 -5.10
C ARG A 63 -5.94 1.60 -6.42
N PRO A 64 -5.62 2.75 -7.04
CA PRO A 64 -6.18 3.14 -8.33
C PRO A 64 -5.98 2.10 -9.44
N ALA A 65 -4.85 1.38 -9.40
CA ALA A 65 -4.57 0.31 -10.36
C ALA A 65 -5.61 -0.83 -10.31
N HIS A 66 -6.03 -1.23 -9.11
CA HIS A 66 -7.08 -2.25 -8.95
C HIS A 66 -8.42 -1.73 -9.45
N GLN A 67 -8.81 -0.51 -9.09
CA GLN A 67 -10.08 0.07 -9.55
C GLN A 67 -10.13 0.21 -11.08
N LYS A 68 -9.02 0.57 -11.72
CA LYS A 68 -8.91 0.59 -13.18
C LYS A 68 -9.10 -0.79 -13.81
N GLN A 69 -8.57 -1.84 -13.19
CA GLN A 69 -8.78 -3.22 -13.64
C GLN A 69 -10.25 -3.62 -13.54
N VAL A 70 -10.91 -3.35 -12.42
CA VAL A 70 -12.35 -3.64 -12.25
C VAL A 70 -13.19 -2.83 -13.25
N ALA A 71 -12.87 -1.56 -13.45
CA ALA A 71 -13.57 -0.71 -14.41
C ALA A 71 -13.40 -1.18 -15.87
N ALA A 72 -12.25 -1.75 -16.22
CA ALA A 72 -12.02 -2.27 -17.56
C ALA A 72 -13.01 -3.38 -17.95
N ILE A 73 -13.48 -4.17 -16.98
CA ILE A 73 -14.48 -5.24 -17.20
C ILE A 73 -15.77 -4.69 -17.83
N LEU A 74 -16.15 -3.45 -17.49
CA LEU A 74 -17.37 -2.82 -18.03
C LEU A 74 -17.30 -2.56 -19.54
N HIS A 75 -16.10 -2.47 -20.09
CA HIS A 75 -15.84 -2.18 -21.49
C HIS A 75 -15.32 -3.38 -22.28
N ASP A 76 -15.12 -4.51 -21.61
CA ASP A 76 -14.62 -5.72 -22.24
C ASP A 76 -15.75 -6.42 -23.04
N PRO A 77 -15.60 -6.58 -24.37
CA PRO A 77 -16.59 -7.27 -25.18
C PRO A 77 -16.68 -8.78 -24.88
N GLU A 78 -15.67 -9.38 -24.26
CA GLU A 78 -15.65 -10.80 -23.88
C GLU A 78 -16.26 -11.04 -22.48
N ALA A 79 -16.44 -9.99 -21.68
CA ALA A 79 -17.04 -10.10 -20.36
C ALA A 79 -18.53 -10.40 -20.43
N SER A 80 -18.97 -11.35 -19.60
CA SER A 80 -20.39 -11.67 -19.47
C SER A 80 -21.15 -10.51 -18.82
N GLU A 81 -22.47 -10.51 -18.98
CA GLU A 81 -23.31 -9.52 -18.29
C GLU A 81 -23.23 -9.65 -16.76
N ASN A 82 -22.97 -10.86 -16.24
CA ASN A 82 -22.74 -11.07 -14.82
C ASN A 82 -21.42 -10.46 -14.36
N ASP A 83 -20.34 -10.58 -15.15
CA ASP A 83 -19.05 -9.97 -14.82
C ASP A 83 -19.18 -8.45 -14.74
N LYS A 84 -19.87 -7.85 -15.72
CA LYS A 84 -20.12 -6.41 -15.74
C LYS A 84 -21.01 -5.96 -14.57
N TYR A 85 -22.04 -6.74 -14.25
CA TYR A 85 -22.91 -6.45 -13.12
C TYR A 85 -22.13 -6.47 -11.80
N VAL A 86 -21.33 -7.51 -11.56
CA VAL A 86 -20.52 -7.65 -10.34
C VAL A 86 -19.46 -6.55 -10.26
N ALA A 87 -18.76 -6.25 -11.35
CA ALA A 87 -17.79 -5.16 -11.41
C ALA A 87 -18.43 -3.81 -11.04
N LEU A 88 -19.64 -3.53 -11.55
CA LEU A 88 -20.37 -2.32 -11.20
C LEU A 88 -20.71 -2.27 -9.70
N GLN A 89 -21.11 -3.39 -9.09
CA GLN A 89 -21.38 -3.43 -7.65
C GLN A 89 -20.11 -3.17 -6.83
N PHE A 90 -18.96 -3.73 -7.21
CA PHE A 90 -17.69 -3.46 -6.52
C PHE A 90 -17.27 -1.99 -6.60
N LEU A 91 -17.43 -1.36 -7.78
CA LEU A 91 -17.11 0.06 -7.96
C LEU A 91 -18.06 0.96 -7.16
N ARG A 92 -19.36 0.63 -7.09
CA ARG A 92 -20.33 1.36 -6.25
C ARG A 92 -20.04 1.19 -4.77
N ASN A 93 -19.71 -0.03 -4.34
CA ASN A 93 -19.29 -0.30 -2.98
C ASN A 93 -18.05 0.52 -2.60
N SER A 94 -17.06 0.58 -3.49
CA SER A 94 -15.85 1.36 -3.29
C SER A 94 -16.12 2.87 -3.18
N GLU A 95 -17.04 3.41 -3.98
CA GLU A 95 -17.46 4.82 -3.89
C GLU A 95 -18.13 5.14 -2.55
N ILE A 96 -18.93 4.21 -2.03
CA ILE A 96 -19.57 4.36 -0.72
C ILE A 96 -18.51 4.25 0.38
N ALA A 97 -17.60 3.27 0.30
CA ALA A 97 -16.58 3.03 1.30
C ALA A 97 -15.61 4.21 1.44
N ALA A 98 -15.24 4.84 0.32
CA ALA A 98 -14.38 6.02 0.32
C ALA A 98 -14.93 7.22 1.13
N LYS A 99 -16.21 7.21 1.52
CA LYS A 99 -16.81 8.22 2.42
C LYS A 99 -16.45 8.02 3.90
N GLY A 100 -15.78 6.92 4.24
CA GLY A 100 -15.21 6.67 5.58
C GLY A 100 -16.21 6.22 6.65
N VAL A 101 -17.43 5.82 6.26
CA VAL A 101 -18.48 5.38 7.21
C VAL A 101 -18.66 3.87 7.21
N LEU A 102 -18.79 3.26 6.02
CA LEU A 102 -18.95 1.82 5.85
C LEU A 102 -17.67 1.24 5.21
N PRO A 103 -17.03 0.22 5.79
CA PRO A 103 -15.82 -0.35 5.20
C PRO A 103 -16.13 -1.07 3.89
N THR A 104 -15.09 -1.31 3.08
CA THR A 104 -15.21 -2.00 1.79
C THR A 104 -15.75 -3.43 1.95
N CYS A 105 -15.44 -4.09 3.07
CA CYS A 105 -15.87 -5.44 3.39
C CYS A 105 -16.33 -5.49 4.86
N GLN A 106 -17.24 -6.41 5.18
CA GLN A 106 -17.73 -6.63 6.55
C GLN A 106 -16.78 -7.46 7.42
N ASP A 107 -15.94 -8.30 6.80
CA ASP A 107 -14.93 -9.13 7.46
C ASP A 107 -13.72 -8.28 7.87
#